data_AF-A0A392R4V5-F1
#
_entry.id   AF-A0A392R4V5-F1
#
_cell.length_a   1.000
_cell.length_b   1.000
_cell.length_c   1.000
_cell.angle_alpha   90.00
_cell.angle_beta   90.00
_cell.angle_gamma   90.00
#
_symmetry.space_group_name_H-M   'P 1'
#
loop_
_entity.id
_entity.type
_entity.pdbx_description
1 polymer ?
#
loop_
_entity_poly.entity_id
_entity_poly.type
_entity_poly.pdbx_seq_one_letter_code
_entity_poly.pdbx_strand_id
1 'polypeptide(L)' 'MSMARFVVEKNSLSVTSPDKIKGKQDSAIGNFGIPQYGGSMAGNVVYPKDNNKGCKDFQDQSFKSHPGALPTIL' A
#
# COMPACT_ATOMS: atom_id res chain seq x y z
N MET A 1 5.74 -23.76 10.80
CA MET A 1 6.14 -22.34 10.70
C MET A 1 5.72 -21.81 9.34
N SER A 2 4.86 -20.80 9.30
CA SER A 2 4.59 -20.10 8.03
C SER A 2 5.77 -19.17 7.76
N MET A 3 6.55 -19.44 6.72
CA MET A 3 7.59 -18.52 6.24
C MET A 3 6.92 -17.21 5.82
N ALA A 4 7.52 -16.06 6.16
CA ALA A 4 7.08 -14.76 5.66
C ALA A 4 7.16 -14.80 4.11
N ARG A 5 6.02 -14.68 3.45
CA ARG A 5 5.90 -14.83 2.00
C ARG A 5 4.78 -13.96 1.45
N PHE A 6 4.88 -13.69 0.16
CA PHE A 6 3.81 -13.06 -0.60
C PHE A 6 2.88 -14.12 -1.16
N VAL A 7 1.58 -13.94 -0.98
CA VAL A 7 0.52 -14.81 -1.48
C VAL A 7 -0.25 -14.05 -2.54
N VAL A 8 -0.43 -14.64 -3.71
CA VAL A 8 -1.18 -14.02 -4.81
C VAL A 8 -2.67 -14.08 -4.50
N GLU A 9 -3.31 -12.93 -4.49
CA GLU A 9 -4.73 -12.74 -4.20
C GLU A 9 -5.38 -12.00 -5.37
N LYS A 10 -6.40 -12.61 -5.98
CA LYS A 10 -7.09 -12.02 -7.13
C LYS A 10 -8.07 -10.92 -6.70
N ASN A 11 -8.15 -9.84 -7.47
CA ASN A 11 -9.06 -8.69 -7.21
C ASN A 11 -8.90 -8.06 -5.80
N SER A 12 -7.73 -8.18 -5.20
CA SER A 12 -7.46 -7.79 -3.80
C SER A 12 -7.02 -6.34 -3.64
N LEU A 13 -6.51 -5.72 -4.71
CA LEU A 13 -6.18 -4.30 -4.76
C LEU A 13 -7.24 -3.54 -5.56
N SER A 14 -7.81 -2.48 -4.98
CA SER A 14 -8.82 -1.65 -5.65
C SER A 14 -8.32 -0.23 -5.85
N VAL A 15 -8.14 0.17 -7.11
CA VAL A 15 -7.89 1.56 -7.48
C VAL A 15 -9.22 2.29 -7.61
N THR A 16 -9.45 3.29 -6.76
CA THR A 16 -10.72 4.02 -6.71
C THR A 16 -10.71 5.30 -7.57
N SER A 17 -9.52 5.84 -7.87
CA SER A 17 -9.31 7.07 -8.63
C SER A 17 -7.86 7.12 -9.18
N PRO A 18 -7.59 7.82 -10.30
CA PRO A 18 -8.55 8.44 -11.22
C PRO A 18 -9.28 7.40 -12.08
N ASP A 19 -10.41 7.79 -12.71
CA ASP A 19 -11.26 6.87 -13.49
C ASP A 19 -10.53 6.11 -14.60
N LYS A 20 -9.47 6.70 -15.16
CA LYS A 20 -8.64 6.08 -16.22
C LYS A 20 -7.99 4.76 -15.81
N ILE A 21 -7.72 4.56 -14.51
CA ILE A 21 -7.07 3.37 -13.97
C ILE A 21 -7.90 2.71 -12.86
N LYS A 22 -9.15 3.14 -12.70
CA LYS A 22 -10.07 2.63 -11.69
C LYS A 22 -10.41 1.17 -11.98
N GLY A 23 -10.39 0.34 -10.94
CA GLY A 23 -10.71 -1.08 -11.07
C GLY A 23 -10.09 -1.92 -9.97
N LYS A 24 -10.43 -3.22 -10.00
CA LYS A 24 -9.79 -4.23 -9.15
C LYS A 24 -8.64 -4.88 -9.91
N GLN A 25 -7.54 -5.13 -9.21
CA GLN A 25 -6.33 -5.73 -9.76
C GLN A 25 -5.86 -6.87 -8.87
N ASP A 26 -5.22 -7.85 -9.49
CA ASP A 26 -4.55 -8.92 -8.77
C ASP A 26 -3.31 -8.36 -8.07
N SER A 27 -3.04 -8.81 -6.85
CA SER A 27 -1.87 -8.37 -6.09
C SER A 27 -1.28 -9.51 -5.27
N ALA A 28 -0.02 -9.34 -4.84
CA ALA A 28 0.63 -10.29 -3.95
C ALA A 28 0.75 -9.65 -2.55
N ILE A 29 0.08 -10.24 -1.56
CA ILE A 29 -0.02 -9.69 -0.21
C ILE A 29 0.92 -10.48 0.71
N GLY A 30 1.72 -9.77 1.49
CA GLY A 30 2.54 -10.39 2.53
C GLY A 30 1.67 -10.97 3.65
N ASN A 31 1.92 -12.21 4.06
CA ASN A 31 1.25 -12.83 5.22
C ASN A 31 1.81 -12.33 6.57
N PHE A 32 2.30 -11.09 6.60
CA PHE A 32 2.95 -10.42 7.72
C PHE A 32 2.58 -8.95 7.69
N GLY A 33 2.63 -8.26 8.83
CA GLY A 33 2.25 -6.85 8.92
C GLY A 33 0.75 -6.57 8.76
N ILE A 34 -0.08 -7.62 8.66
CA ILE A 34 -1.54 -7.56 8.60
C ILE A 34 -2.14 -8.20 9.86
N PRO A 35 -3.33 -7.75 10.33
CA PRO A 35 -4.04 -8.42 11.42
C PRO A 35 -4.47 -9.85 11.02
N GLN A 36 -4.69 -10.71 12.02
CA GLN A 36 -5.16 -12.09 11.81
C GLN A 36 -6.66 -12.19 11.44
N TYR A 37 -7.32 -11.04 11.25
CA TYR A 37 -8.71 -10.93 10.82
C TYR A 37 -8.78 -10.15 9.51
N GLY A 38 -9.84 -10.38 8.73
CA GLY A 38 -10.05 -9.66 7.47
C GLY A 38 -10.27 -8.17 7.67
N GLY A 39 -9.73 -7.36 6.76
CA GLY A 39 -9.85 -5.90 6.80
C GLY A 39 -9.49 -5.26 5.48
N SER A 40 -9.65 -3.93 5.41
CA SER A 40 -9.25 -3.13 4.26
C SER A 40 -8.55 -1.85 4.73
N MET A 41 -7.58 -1.39 3.94
CA MET A 41 -6.88 -0.12 4.14
C MET A 41 -7.08 0.73 2.89
N ALA A 42 -7.62 1.93 3.06
CA ALA A 42 -7.73 2.93 2.00
C ALA A 42 -6.67 4.00 2.23
N GLY A 43 -5.96 4.39 1.17
CA GLY A 43 -4.87 5.34 1.23
C GLY A 43 -4.59 5.98 -0.13
N ASN A 44 -3.80 7.04 -0.13
CA ASN A 44 -3.33 7.70 -1.34
C ASN A 44 -1.93 7.19 -1.69
N VAL A 45 -1.73 6.78 -2.94
CA VAL A 45 -0.42 6.29 -3.42
C VAL A 45 0.46 7.48 -3.80
N VAL A 46 1.70 7.51 -3.30
CA VAL A 46 2.71 8.52 -3.63
C VAL A 46 4.00 7.83 -4.04
N TYR A 47 4.50 8.15 -5.22
CA TYR A 47 5.80 7.68 -5.66
C TYR A 47 6.88 8.72 -5.29
N PRO A 48 7.83 8.38 -4.39
CA PRO A 48 8.82 9.34 -3.92
C PRO A 48 9.87 9.62 -5.01
N LYS A 49 10.31 10.89 -5.12
CA LYS A 49 11.33 11.30 -6.10
C LYS A 49 12.70 10.71 -5.77
N ASP A 50 13.05 10.71 -4.50
CA ASP A 50 14.27 10.15 -3.96
C ASP A 50 13.97 8.86 -3.18
N ASN A 51 14.91 7.92 -3.13
CA ASN A 51 14.73 6.64 -2.43
C ASN A 51 13.50 5.83 -2.90
N ASN A 52 13.16 5.89 -4.19
CA ASN A 52 12.07 5.15 -4.83
C ASN A 52 12.16 3.62 -4.72
N LYS A 53 13.33 3.08 -4.34
CA LYS A 53 13.52 1.66 -4.04
C LYS A 53 13.29 1.30 -2.57
N GLY A 54 13.08 2.29 -1.69
CA GLY A 54 12.85 2.09 -0.26
C GLY A 54 14.03 1.47 0.51
N CYS A 55 15.26 1.59 0.02
CA CYS A 55 16.42 0.95 0.66
C CYS A 55 17.06 1.78 1.79
N LYS A 56 16.68 3.06 1.91
CA LYS A 56 17.14 3.99 2.94
C LYS A 56 15.95 4.52 3.75
N ASP A 57 16.23 5.18 4.86
CA ASP A 57 15.20 5.84 5.66
C ASP A 57 14.60 7.04 4.90
N PHE A 58 13.27 7.15 4.93
CA PHE A 58 12.56 8.32 4.44
C PHE A 58 12.62 9.43 5.50
N GLN A 59 13.56 10.35 5.34
CA GLN A 59 13.70 11.53 6.23
C GLN A 59 12.73 12.66 5.87
N ASP A 60 12.11 12.59 4.69
CA ASP A 60 11.19 13.60 4.19
C ASP A 60 9.83 13.51 4.88
N GLN A 61 9.40 14.61 5.50
CA GLN A 61 8.10 14.71 6.16
C GLN A 61 6.94 14.83 5.16
N SER A 62 7.22 15.02 3.87
CA SER A 62 6.23 15.13 2.79
C SER A 62 5.32 13.90 2.66
N PHE A 63 5.71 12.76 3.22
CA PHE A 63 4.91 11.53 3.21
C PHE A 63 3.95 11.42 4.40
N LYS A 64 4.06 12.31 5.40
CA LYS A 64 3.13 12.31 6.55
C LYS A 64 1.74 12.74 6.10
N SER A 65 0.73 11.93 6.41
CA SER A 65 -0.66 12.31 6.20
C SER A 65 -1.05 13.44 7.15
N HIS A 66 -1.86 14.37 6.66
CA HIS A 66 -2.45 15.42 7.48
C HIS A 66 -3.62 14.86 8.30
N PRO A 67 -3.95 15.43 9.47
CA PRO A 67 -5.12 15.02 10.24
C PRO A 67 -6.39 15.07 9.38
N GLY A 68 -7.16 13.99 9.39
CA GLY A 68 -8.40 13.86 8.60
C GLY A 68 -8.21 13.46 7.13
N ALA A 69 -6.97 13.39 6.64
CA ALA A 69 -6.68 12.84 5.32
C ALA A 69 -6.53 11.31 5.36
N LEU A 70 -6.68 10.67 4.20
CA LEU A 70 -6.29 9.27 4.03
C LEU A 70 -4.78 9.10 4.25
N PRO A 71 -4.34 7.94 4.78
CA PRO A 71 -2.92 7.65 4.92
C PRO A 71 -2.20 7.63 3.57
N THR A 72 -0.93 8.01 3.59
CA THR A 72 -0.04 7.92 2.43
C THR A 72 0.54 6.51 2.32
N ILE A 73 0.48 5.91 1.14
CA ILE A 73 1.10 4.63 0.79
C ILE A 73 2.23 4.91 -0.21
N LEU A 74 3.43 4.40 0.08
CA LEU A 74 4.65 4.57 -0.74
C LEU A 74 4.94 3.35 -1.60
#